data_AF-F2RZB9-F1
#
_entry.id   AF-F2RZB9-F1
#
_cell.length_a   1.000
_cell.length_b   1.000
_cell.length_c   1.000
_cell.angle_alpha   90.00
_cell.angle_beta   90.00
_cell.angle_gamma   90.00
#
_symmetry.space_group_name_H-M   'P 1'
#
loop_
_entity.id
_entity.type
_entity.pdbx_description
1 polymer ?
#
loop_
_entity_poly.entity_id
_entity_poly.type
_entity_poly.pdbx_seq_one_letter_code
_entity_poly.pdbx_strand_id
1 'polypeptide(L)'
;MPTPLDKALQSKNLLVGFVGLVTAAAVWSIWGSEMFPAEADPTGDPEYWTFDELRRWLRARGLLPNEQASREELLERVKANLRP
;
A
#
# COMPACT_ATOMS: atom_id res chain seq x y z
N MET A 1 -34.46 35.64 10.12
CA MET A 1 -33.82 35.54 8.78
C MET A 1 -32.82 34.40 8.85
N PRO A 2 -32.93 33.36 8.02
CA PRO A 2 -31.94 32.27 8.04
C PRO A 2 -30.60 32.80 7.54
N THR A 3 -29.55 32.53 8.32
CA THR A 3 -28.19 32.96 7.98
C THR A 3 -27.65 32.14 6.79
N PRO A 4 -26.59 32.61 6.13
CA PRO A 4 -25.93 31.81 5.09
C PRO A 4 -25.51 30.42 5.58
N LEU A 5 -25.12 30.29 6.85
CA LEU A 5 -24.78 29.01 7.48
C LEU A 5 -26.00 28.08 7.60
N ASP A 6 -27.16 28.61 8.00
CA ASP A 6 -28.40 27.82 8.09
C ASP A 6 -28.83 27.30 6.72
N LYS A 7 -28.68 28.11 5.67
CA LYS A 7 -28.99 27.69 4.29
C LYS A 7 -28.04 26.61 3.78
N ALA A 8 -26.76 26.66 4.15
CA ALA A 8 -25.79 25.62 3.82
C ALA A 8 -26.13 24.31 4.52
N LEU A 9 -26.43 24.37 5.83
CA LEU A 9 -26.79 23.21 6.65
C LEU A 9 -28.10 22.54 6.20
N GLN A 10 -29.05 23.31 5.68
CA GLN A 10 -30.34 22.79 5.22
C GLN A 10 -30.34 22.38 3.73
N SER A 11 -29.21 22.50 3.03
CA SER A 11 -29.15 22.25 1.60
C SER A 11 -29.04 20.75 1.28
N LYS A 12 -30.13 20.21 0.72
CA LYS A 12 -30.19 18.80 0.28
C LYS A 12 -29.15 18.48 -0.81
N ASN A 13 -28.80 19.46 -1.64
CA ASN A 13 -27.84 19.28 -2.72
C ASN A 13 -26.41 19.10 -2.20
N LEU A 14 -26.00 19.80 -1.14
CA LEU A 14 -24.68 19.59 -0.53
C LEU A 14 -24.59 18.21 0.12
N LEU A 15 -25.65 17.77 0.79
CA LEU A 15 -25.70 16.43 1.38
C LEU A 15 -25.58 15.34 0.31
N VAL A 16 -26.35 15.43 -0.78
CA VAL A 16 -26.29 14.46 -1.89
C VAL A 16 -24.93 14.46 -2.56
N GLY A 17 -24.34 15.64 -2.80
CA GLY A 17 -23.00 15.76 -3.39
C GLY A 17 -21.91 15.14 -2.50
N PHE A 18 -21.96 15.40 -1.19
CA PHE A 18 -21.03 14.81 -0.23
C PHE A 18 -21.17 13.29 -0.16
N VAL A 19 -22.40 12.77 -0.06
CA VAL A 19 -22.66 11.32 -0.07
C VAL A 19 -22.14 10.67 -1.36
N GLY A 20 -22.35 11.32 -2.52
CA GLY A 20 -21.83 10.86 -3.80
C GLY A 20 -20.30 10.75 -3.81
N LEU A 21 -19.61 11.79 -3.33
CA LEU A 21 -18.14 11.80 -3.24
C LEU A 21 -17.60 10.73 -2.29
N VAL A 22 -18.18 10.61 -1.09
CA VAL A 22 -17.75 9.60 -0.10
C VAL A 22 -17.97 8.19 -0.63
N THR A 23 -19.10 7.95 -1.31
CA THR A 23 -19.39 6.64 -1.92
C THR A 23 -18.39 6.30 -3.02
N ALA A 24 -18.06 7.26 -3.89
CA ALA A 24 -17.04 7.07 -4.93
C ALA A 24 -15.65 6.78 -4.32
N ALA A 25 -15.25 7.51 -3.28
CA ALA A 25 -13.99 7.28 -2.58
C ALA A 25 -13.96 5.89 -1.91
N ALA A 26 -15.07 5.46 -1.29
CA ALA A 26 -15.18 4.14 -0.67
C ALA A 26 -15.07 2.99 -1.69
N VAL A 27 -15.74 3.12 -2.84
CA VAL A 27 -15.60 2.16 -3.95
C VAL A 27 -14.16 2.11 -4.44
N TRP A 28 -13.51 3.28 -4.58
CA TRP A 28 -12.12 3.36 -4.97
C TRP A 28 -11.17 2.72 -3.96
N SER A 29 -11.43 2.82 -2.65
CA SER A 29 -10.59 2.16 -1.64
C SER A 29 -10.69 0.63 -1.65
N ILE A 30 -11.76 0.05 -2.21
CA ILE A 30 -11.91 -1.41 -2.31
C ILE A 30 -11.27 -1.94 -3.61
N TRP A 31 -11.31 -1.18 -4.70
CA TRP A 31 -10.94 -1.65 -6.05
C TRP A 31 -9.71 -0.97 -6.65
N GLY A 32 -9.43 0.28 -6.25
CA GLY A 32 -8.20 0.98 -6.56
C GLY A 32 -7.09 0.36 -5.71
N SER A 33 -6.15 -0.29 -6.39
CA SER A 33 -4.94 -0.91 -5.86
C SER A 33 -4.17 -0.07 -4.82
N GLU A 34 -3.15 -0.66 -4.18
CA GLU A 34 -2.33 -0.09 -3.10
C GLU A 34 -2.28 1.45 -3.12
N MET A 35 -3.03 2.07 -2.19
CA MET A 35 -3.16 3.53 -2.02
C MET A 35 -1.80 4.21 -1.82
N PHE A 36 -0.81 3.43 -1.43
CA PHE A 36 0.58 3.83 -1.30
C PHE A 36 1.41 3.01 -2.29
N PRO A 37 2.30 3.64 -3.08
CA PRO A 37 3.22 2.88 -3.90
C PRO A 37 4.07 1.96 -3.02
N ALA A 38 4.26 0.72 -3.46
CA ALA A 38 5.15 -0.22 -2.79
C ALA A 38 6.55 0.41 -2.66
N GLU A 39 7.17 0.22 -1.50
CA GLU A 39 8.53 0.71 -1.27
C GLU A 39 9.49 0.05 -2.25
N ALA A 40 10.42 0.84 -2.79
CA ALA A 40 11.37 0.35 -3.78
C ALA A 40 12.21 -0.82 -3.25
N ASP A 41 12.69 -1.64 -4.17
CA ASP A 41 13.63 -2.71 -3.83
C ASP A 41 14.90 -2.12 -3.19
N PRO A 42 15.44 -2.78 -2.15
CA PRO A 42 16.74 -2.41 -1.60
C PRO A 42 17.83 -2.50 -2.68
N THR A 43 18.84 -1.63 -2.59
CA THR A 43 19.96 -1.57 -3.54
C THR A 43 21.27 -1.95 -2.86
N GLY A 44 22.29 -2.28 -3.64
CA GLY A 44 23.61 -2.69 -3.11
C GLY A 44 23.67 -4.17 -2.70
N ASP A 45 24.55 -4.48 -1.77
CA ASP A 45 24.83 -5.86 -1.33
C ASP A 45 23.74 -6.39 -0.36
N PRO A 46 23.07 -7.51 -0.68
CA PRO A 46 22.05 -8.13 0.16
C PRO A 46 22.48 -8.48 1.59
N GLU A 47 23.78 -8.63 1.86
CA GLU A 47 24.28 -8.94 3.21
C GLU A 47 23.93 -7.86 4.23
N TYR A 48 23.84 -6.61 3.78
CA TYR A 48 23.51 -5.45 4.62
C TYR A 48 22.02 -5.13 4.66
N TRP A 49 21.19 -5.85 3.89
CA TRP A 49 19.74 -5.66 3.93
C TRP A 49 19.17 -6.15 5.26
N THR A 50 18.15 -5.43 5.73
CA THR A 50 17.34 -5.82 6.87
C THR A 50 16.52 -7.07 6.55
N PHE A 51 16.03 -7.74 7.59
CA PHE A 51 15.17 -8.92 7.43
C PHE A 51 13.90 -8.60 6.62
N ASP A 52 13.31 -7.42 6.84
CA ASP A 52 12.11 -6.97 6.15
C ASP A 52 12.38 -6.66 4.67
N GLU A 53 13.54 -6.07 4.36
CA GLU A 53 13.98 -5.83 2.97
C GLU A 53 14.18 -7.14 2.20
N LEU A 54 14.81 -8.15 2.82
CA LEU A 54 14.95 -9.48 2.23
C LEU A 54 13.57 -10.10 1.93
N ARG A 55 12.63 -10.04 2.90
CA ARG A 55 11.26 -10.54 2.71
C ARG A 55 10.53 -9.76 1.62
N ARG A 56 10.64 -8.44 1.61
CA ARG A 56 9.99 -7.56 0.63
C ARG A 56 10.48 -7.85 -0.78
N TRP A 57 11.79 -7.90 -0.98
CA TRP A 57 12.40 -8.19 -2.28
C TRP A 57 11.97 -9.54 -2.83
N LEU A 58 11.92 -10.58 -1.98
CA LEU A 58 11.46 -11.93 -2.34
C LEU A 58 9.95 -11.98 -2.61
N ARG A 59 9.14 -11.32 -1.77
CA ARG A 59 7.67 -11.27 -1.92
C ARG A 59 7.28 -10.57 -3.22
N ALA A 60 7.93 -9.46 -3.57
CA ALA A 60 7.72 -8.73 -4.82
C ALA A 60 7.97 -9.59 -6.07
N ARG A 61 8.77 -10.66 -5.93
CA ARG A 61 9.13 -11.60 -7.02
C ARG A 61 8.43 -12.97 -6.91
N GLY A 62 7.57 -13.17 -5.91
CA GLY A 62 6.93 -14.46 -5.66
C GLY A 62 7.89 -15.57 -5.22
N LEU A 63 9.02 -15.21 -4.61
CA LEU A 63 10.11 -16.13 -4.21
C LEU A 63 10.18 -16.36 -2.69
N LEU A 64 9.21 -15.85 -1.92
CA LEU A 64 9.23 -15.98 -0.47
C LEU A 64 9.02 -17.45 -0.07
N PRO A 65 9.99 -18.10 0.60
CA PRO A 65 9.94 -19.54 0.86
C PRO A 65 8.83 -19.93 1.84
N ASN A 66 8.74 -19.26 2.99
CA ASN A 66 7.63 -19.32 3.93
C ASN A 66 7.71 -18.11 4.90
N GLU A 67 6.65 -17.84 5.67
CA GLU A 67 6.58 -16.68 6.58
C GLU A 67 7.45 -16.82 7.86
N GLN A 68 7.99 -17.99 8.13
CA GLN A 68 8.83 -18.32 9.31
C GLN A 68 10.30 -18.55 8.95
N ALA A 69 10.68 -18.35 7.68
CA ALA A 69 12.05 -18.57 7.21
C ALA A 69 13.04 -17.67 7.95
N SER A 70 14.22 -18.22 8.26
CA SER A 70 15.28 -17.48 8.95
C SER A 70 15.90 -16.43 8.03
N ARG A 71 16.61 -15.45 8.60
CA ARG A 71 17.28 -14.41 7.82
C ARG A 71 18.27 -15.01 6.82
N GLU A 72 19.01 -16.02 7.24
CA GLU A 72 20.03 -16.71 6.44
C GLU A 72 19.38 -17.41 5.25
N GLU A 73 18.25 -18.09 5.46
CA GLU A 73 17.51 -18.76 4.38
C GLU A 73 16.99 -17.75 3.34
N LEU A 74 16.47 -16.61 3.80
CA LEU A 74 16.04 -15.53 2.91
C LEU A 74 17.23 -14.94 2.15
N LEU A 75 18.35 -14.70 2.81
CA LEU A 75 19.56 -14.15 2.20
C LEU A 75 20.10 -15.08 1.12
N GLU A 76 20.19 -16.38 1.38
CA GLU A 76 20.61 -17.38 0.39
C GLU A 76 19.65 -17.40 -0.81
N ARG A 77 18.35 -17.29 -0.57
CA ARG A 77 17.35 -17.22 -1.65
C ARG A 77 17.51 -15.95 -2.49
N VAL A 78 17.78 -14.82 -1.86
CA VAL A 78 18.04 -13.55 -2.56
C VAL A 78 19.30 -13.68 -3.40
N LYS A 79 20.42 -14.13 -2.82
CA LYS A 79 21.69 -14.34 -3.54
C LYS A 79 21.53 -15.29 -4.73
N ALA A 80 20.76 -16.35 -4.59
CA ALA A 80 20.47 -17.30 -5.66
C ALA A 80 19.65 -16.71 -6.83
N ASN A 81 18.93 -15.60 -6.59
CA ASN A 81 18.05 -14.96 -7.58
C ASN A 81 18.50 -13.55 -7.98
N LEU A 82 19.55 -13.02 -7.36
CA LEU A 82 20.21 -11.78 -7.76
C LEU A 82 21.01 -12.09 -9.04
N ARG A 83 20.35 -11.99 -10.21
CA ARG A 83 21.07 -12.04 -11.48
C ARG A 83 21.89 -10.74 -11.63
N PRO A 84 23.12 -10.81 -12.21
CA PRO A 84 23.77 -9.61 -12.69
C PRO A 84 22.96 -8.93 -13.81
#